data_AF-A0A7S0BHH6-F1
#
_entry.id   AF-A0A7S0BHH6-F1
#
_cell.length_a   1.000
_cell.length_b   1.000
_cell.length_c   1.000
_cell.angle_alpha   90.00
_cell.angle_beta   90.00
_cell.angle_gamma   90.00
#
_symmetry.space_group_name_H-M   'P 1'
#
loop_
_entity.id
_entity.type
_entity.pdbx_description
1 polymer ?
#
loop_
_entity_poly.entity_id
_entity_poly.type
_entity_poly.pdbx_seq_one_letter_code
_entity_poly.pdbx_strand_id
1 'polypeptide(L)'
;VVESRAKNPGGFRLPPKVPGQKELLTRAYELLGNRTQRKLKPSAELELANLIGVVPENRYAAQRYKAAIELQLRKEFRVRNGTLLATPLSRTKYMDMITMPESERDINRSFSMLQALRREGDVAASTRAQLENLIGIVPRDAHEARRASNALKRLVRERYRTERY
;
A
#
# COMPACT_ATOMS: atom_id res chain seq x y z
N VAL A 1 21.34 -19.14 -1.01
CA VAL A 1 21.32 -17.85 -0.29
C VAL A 1 20.03 -17.14 -0.66
N VAL A 2 19.13 -16.98 0.31
CA VAL A 2 17.82 -16.35 0.09
C VAL A 2 18.07 -14.85 -0.10
N GLU A 3 18.05 -14.38 -1.35
CA GLU A 3 18.18 -12.95 -1.64
C GLU A 3 17.01 -12.21 -0.99
N SER A 4 17.39 -11.51 0.07
CA SER A 4 16.57 -10.62 0.85
C SER A 4 15.84 -9.65 -0.07
N ARG A 5 14.50 -9.68 -0.01
CA ARG A 5 13.64 -8.60 -0.48
C ARG A 5 14.10 -7.32 0.20
N ALA A 6 14.99 -6.59 -0.46
CA ALA A 6 15.61 -5.40 0.09
C ALA A 6 14.50 -4.39 0.44
N LYS A 7 14.28 -4.26 1.75
CA LYS A 7 13.54 -3.17 2.36
C LYS A 7 14.23 -1.88 1.90
N ASN A 8 13.50 -1.03 1.19
CA ASN A 8 14.01 0.22 0.62
C ASN A 8 14.52 1.15 1.76
N PRO A 9 15.83 1.35 1.93
CA PRO A 9 16.40 1.95 3.14
C PRO A 9 16.49 3.49 3.12
N GLY A 10 15.94 4.20 2.13
CA GLY A 10 16.28 5.62 1.95
C GLY A 10 15.32 6.52 1.17
N GLY A 11 14.01 6.23 1.19
CA GLY A 11 13.00 7.13 0.63
C GLY A 11 12.80 7.05 -0.89
N PHE A 12 11.57 7.30 -1.32
CA PHE A 12 11.14 7.28 -2.71
C PHE A 12 11.47 8.62 -3.37
N ARG A 13 12.64 8.70 -4.02
CA ARG A 13 13.01 9.88 -4.81
C ARG A 13 12.24 9.85 -6.14
N LEU A 14 11.53 10.94 -6.44
CA LEU A 14 10.86 11.09 -7.73
C LEU A 14 11.88 11.29 -8.85
N PRO A 15 11.62 10.76 -10.05
CA PRO A 15 12.31 11.25 -11.23
C PRO A 15 11.95 12.73 -11.49
N PRO A 16 12.80 13.49 -12.23
CA PRO A 16 12.57 14.91 -12.55
C PRO A 16 11.22 15.18 -13.22
N LYS A 17 10.76 14.25 -14.06
CA LYS A 17 9.45 14.29 -14.69
C LYS A 17 8.69 13.00 -14.36
N VAL A 18 7.40 13.15 -14.07
CA VAL A 18 6.48 12.03 -13.89
C VAL A 18 5.36 12.19 -14.90
N PRO A 19 5.16 11.25 -15.84
CA PRO A 19 4.05 11.34 -16.77
C PRO A 19 2.70 11.37 -16.04
N GLY A 20 1.78 12.25 -16.45
CA GLY A 20 0.42 12.30 -15.89
C GLY A 20 -0.53 11.26 -16.48
N GLN A 21 -0.21 10.75 -17.68
CA GLN A 21 -1.03 9.76 -18.39
C GLN A 21 -0.62 8.34 -17.97
N LYS A 22 -1.62 7.48 -17.74
CA LYS A 22 -1.42 6.10 -17.26
C LYS A 22 -0.58 5.25 -18.22
N GLU A 23 -0.79 5.40 -19.53
CA GLU A 23 -0.05 4.64 -20.55
C GLU A 23 1.44 4.97 -20.52
N LEU A 24 1.77 6.26 -20.44
CA LEU A 24 3.15 6.74 -20.34
C LEU A 24 3.82 6.33 -19.01
N LEU A 25 3.06 6.26 -17.91
CA LEU A 25 3.55 5.75 -16.63
C LEU A 25 3.87 4.26 -16.69
N THR A 26 3.00 3.45 -17.28
CA THR A 26 3.23 2.01 -17.47
C THR A 26 4.49 1.80 -18.32
N ARG A 27 4.63 2.58 -19.40
CA ARG A 27 5.80 2.49 -20.27
C ARG A 27 7.09 2.87 -19.56
N ALA A 28 7.09 3.96 -18.79
CA ALA A 28 8.23 4.35 -17.97
C ALA A 28 8.59 3.28 -16.93
N TYR A 29 7.59 2.65 -16.30
CA TYR A 29 7.79 1.56 -15.34
C TYR A 29 8.46 0.33 -15.98
N GLU A 30 8.04 -0.06 -17.18
CA GLU A 30 8.66 -1.16 -17.94
C GLU A 30 10.13 -0.87 -18.29
N LEU A 31 10.41 0.32 -18.82
CA LEU A 31 11.76 0.74 -19.19
C LEU A 31 12.68 0.81 -17.98
N LEU A 32 12.20 1.29 -16.83
CA LEU A 32 12.94 1.25 -15.58
C LEU A 32 13.15 -0.18 -15.09
N GLY A 33 12.16 -1.06 -15.23
CA GLY A 33 12.30 -2.50 -14.96
C GLY A 33 13.44 -3.12 -15.77
N ASN A 34 13.45 -2.89 -17.07
CA ASN A 34 14.54 -3.32 -17.95
C ASN A 34 15.89 -2.75 -17.51
N ARG A 35 15.95 -1.47 -17.13
CA ARG A 35 17.17 -0.78 -16.66
C ARG A 35 17.70 -1.32 -15.33
N THR A 36 16.81 -1.79 -14.44
CA THR A 36 17.23 -2.43 -13.16
C THR A 36 17.93 -3.76 -13.39
N GLN A 37 17.59 -4.48 -14.47
CA GLN A 37 18.15 -5.79 -14.78
C GLN A 37 19.38 -5.69 -15.69
N ARG A 38 19.34 -4.83 -16.72
CA ARG A 38 20.38 -4.72 -17.75
C ARG A 38 20.56 -3.28 -18.23
N LYS A 39 21.62 -3.04 -19.02
CA LYS A 39 21.78 -1.77 -19.74
C LYS A 39 20.70 -1.67 -20.82
N LEU A 40 20.11 -0.48 -20.98
CA LEU A 40 19.11 -0.23 -22.01
C LEU A 40 19.80 -0.01 -23.37
N LYS A 41 19.05 -0.22 -24.45
CA LYS A 41 19.49 0.18 -25.80
C LYS A 41 19.39 1.70 -25.93
N PRO A 42 20.20 2.35 -26.80
CA PRO A 42 20.19 3.81 -26.95
C PRO A 42 18.80 4.41 -27.24
N SER A 43 17.99 3.74 -28.05
CA SER A 43 16.61 4.17 -28.34
C SER A 43 15.71 4.16 -27.10
N ALA A 44 15.84 3.13 -26.26
CA ALA A 44 15.09 2.99 -25.01
C ALA A 44 15.59 3.94 -23.92
N GLU A 45 16.87 4.31 -23.93
CA GLU A 45 17.42 5.35 -23.04
C GLU A 45 16.86 6.73 -23.40
N LEU A 46 16.80 7.06 -24.70
CA LEU A 46 16.19 8.30 -25.17
C LEU A 46 14.69 8.36 -24.83
N GLU A 47 13.96 7.25 -25.05
CA GLU A 47 12.55 7.14 -24.68
C GLU A 47 12.35 7.35 -23.17
N LEU A 48 13.16 6.70 -22.34
CA LEU A 48 13.11 6.85 -20.90
C LEU A 48 13.41 8.30 -20.47
N ALA A 49 14.42 8.94 -21.06
CA ALA A 49 14.75 10.34 -20.80
C ALA A 49 13.58 11.28 -21.15
N ASN A 50 12.89 11.04 -22.27
CA ASN A 50 11.72 11.84 -22.66
C ASN A 50 10.53 11.69 -21.69
N LEU A 51 10.34 10.48 -21.16
CA LEU A 51 9.26 10.16 -20.23
C LEU A 51 9.51 10.72 -18.83
N ILE A 52 10.70 10.49 -18.27
CA ILE A 52 11.00 10.78 -16.86
C ILE A 52 12.03 11.90 -16.64
N GLY A 53 12.49 12.53 -17.72
CA GLY A 53 13.40 13.69 -17.71
C GLY A 53 14.88 13.34 -17.52
N VAL A 54 15.22 12.07 -17.27
CA VAL A 54 16.61 11.64 -17.06
C VAL A 54 16.79 10.13 -17.29
N VAL A 55 17.98 9.72 -17.71
CA VAL A 55 18.38 8.30 -17.70
C VAL A 55 19.01 7.98 -16.34
N PRO A 56 18.54 6.96 -15.60
CA PRO A 56 19.14 6.59 -14.33
C PRO A 56 20.60 6.15 -14.52
N GLU A 57 21.51 6.78 -13.76
CA GLU A 57 22.95 6.53 -13.82
C GLU A 57 23.30 5.09 -13.45
N ASN A 58 22.57 4.50 -12.49
CA ASN A 58 22.81 3.15 -12.01
C ASN A 58 21.52 2.38 -11.72
N ARG A 59 21.65 1.06 -11.51
CA ARG A 59 20.54 0.15 -11.22
C ARG A 59 19.75 0.59 -9.98
N TYR A 60 20.43 1.10 -8.96
CA TYR A 60 19.82 1.56 -7.72
C TYR A 60 18.92 2.80 -7.95
N ALA A 61 19.39 3.78 -8.71
CA ALA A 61 18.59 4.94 -9.13
C ALA A 61 17.37 4.51 -9.94
N ALA A 62 17.54 3.57 -10.88
CA ALA A 62 16.43 3.02 -11.65
C ALA A 62 15.39 2.33 -10.75
N GLN A 63 15.83 1.59 -9.73
CA GLN A 63 14.93 0.92 -8.79
C GLN A 63 14.14 1.92 -7.93
N ARG A 64 14.76 3.01 -7.49
CA ARG A 64 14.08 4.09 -6.75
C ARG A 64 13.00 4.75 -7.61
N TYR A 65 13.32 5.11 -8.86
CA TYR A 65 12.34 5.71 -9.77
C TYR A 65 11.24 4.72 -10.15
N LYS A 66 11.58 3.44 -10.33
CA LYS A 66 10.60 2.39 -10.61
C LYS A 66 9.58 2.28 -9.48
N ALA A 67 10.05 2.21 -8.24
CA ALA A 67 9.19 2.15 -7.06
C ALA A 67 8.32 3.40 -6.93
N ALA A 68 8.86 4.58 -7.26
CA ALA A 68 8.10 5.83 -7.26
C ALA A 68 6.97 5.84 -8.30
N ILE A 69 7.24 5.38 -9.53
CA ILE A 69 6.23 5.27 -10.60
C ILE A 69 5.20 4.17 -10.27
N GLU A 70 5.62 3.07 -9.66
CA GLU A 70 4.72 2.00 -9.21
C GLU A 70 3.69 2.51 -8.21
N LEU A 71 4.11 3.34 -7.25
CA LEU A 71 3.20 3.99 -6.31
C LEU A 71 2.22 4.95 -7.01
N GLN A 72 2.65 5.59 -8.12
CA GLN A 72 1.80 6.51 -8.90
C GLN A 72 0.74 5.74 -9.67
N LEU A 73 1.13 4.63 -10.29
CA LEU A 73 0.22 3.73 -10.98
C LEU A 73 -0.86 3.18 -10.04
N ARG A 74 -0.51 2.96 -8.76
CA ARG A 74 -1.45 2.52 -7.72
C ARG A 74 -2.32 3.65 -7.16
N LYS A 75 -2.08 4.92 -7.52
CA LYS A 75 -2.74 6.12 -6.99
C LYS A 75 -2.60 6.27 -5.46
N GLU A 76 -1.44 5.89 -4.90
CA GLU A 76 -1.21 5.82 -3.45
C GLU A 76 -0.21 6.89 -2.94
N PHE A 77 -0.26 8.16 -3.40
CA PHE A 77 0.57 9.21 -2.79
C PHE A 77 0.09 10.67 -2.89
N ARG A 78 0.70 11.50 -2.05
CA ARG A 78 0.78 12.97 -2.11
C ARG A 78 2.24 13.35 -2.31
N VAL A 79 2.52 14.28 -3.22
CA VAL A 79 3.86 14.82 -3.44
C VAL A 79 4.06 16.03 -2.53
N ARG A 80 5.17 16.09 -1.76
CA ARG A 80 5.61 17.31 -1.05
C ARG A 80 7.09 17.51 -1.30
N ASN A 81 7.49 18.67 -1.83
CA ASN A 81 8.89 19.06 -2.10
C ASN A 81 9.70 18.00 -2.90
N GLY A 82 9.17 17.51 -4.02
CA GLY A 82 9.90 16.57 -4.90
C GLY A 82 10.13 15.17 -4.31
N THR A 83 9.53 14.86 -3.16
CA THR A 83 9.62 13.56 -2.50
C THR A 83 8.23 12.91 -2.45
N LEU A 84 8.14 11.61 -2.77
CA LEU A 84 6.91 10.86 -2.52
C LEU A 84 6.83 10.55 -1.03
N LEU A 85 5.90 11.22 -0.36
CA LEU A 85 5.38 10.72 0.89
C LEU A 85 4.37 9.65 0.51
N ALA A 86 4.62 8.40 0.93
CA ALA A 86 3.56 7.40 0.93
C ALA A 86 2.38 8.04 1.67
N THR A 87 1.26 8.28 0.97
CA THR A 87 0.07 8.75 1.67
C THR A 87 -0.33 7.71 2.70
N PRO A 88 -0.98 8.13 3.80
CA PRO A 88 -1.71 7.16 4.61
C PRO A 88 -2.61 6.40 3.63
N LEU A 89 -2.41 5.08 3.58
CA LEU A 89 -3.09 4.19 2.66
C LEU A 89 -4.55 4.61 2.57
N SER A 90 -5.02 4.95 1.36
CA SER A 90 -6.37 5.47 1.13
C SER A 90 -7.38 4.76 2.03
N ARG A 91 -8.13 5.56 2.80
CA ARG A 91 -9.13 5.07 3.74
C ARG A 91 -10.01 4.09 2.97
N THR A 92 -9.91 2.81 3.29
CA THR A 92 -10.66 1.79 2.56
C THR A 92 -12.12 1.95 2.94
N LYS A 93 -13.07 1.54 2.08
CA LYS A 93 -14.50 1.52 2.43
C LYS A 93 -14.75 0.89 3.82
N TYR A 94 -13.98 -0.12 4.20
CA TYR A 94 -14.07 -0.75 5.52
C TYR A 94 -13.53 0.12 6.67
N MET A 95 -12.57 1.03 6.44
CA MET A 95 -12.14 2.00 7.45
C MET A 95 -13.19 3.10 7.70
N ASP A 96 -14.10 3.34 6.76
CA ASP A 96 -15.26 4.23 6.97
C ASP A 96 -16.41 3.52 7.68
N MET A 97 -16.55 2.22 7.45
CA MET A 97 -17.63 1.42 8.04
C MET A 97 -17.30 0.86 9.43
N ILE A 98 -16.01 0.71 9.77
CA ILE A 98 -15.60 0.18 11.07
C ILE A 98 -15.64 1.28 12.13
N THR A 99 -16.44 1.04 13.16
CA THR A 99 -16.35 1.76 14.42
C THR A 99 -15.14 1.22 15.19
N MET A 100 -14.25 2.10 15.62
CA MET A 100 -13.04 1.70 16.34
C MET A 100 -13.39 1.42 17.81
N PRO A 101 -13.17 0.18 18.33
CA PRO A 101 -13.47 -0.13 19.74
C PRO A 101 -12.64 0.72 20.69
N GLU A 102 -13.16 1.08 21.87
CA GLU A 102 -12.48 1.95 22.83
C GLU A 102 -11.37 1.23 23.59
N SER A 103 -11.61 -0.03 24.00
CA SER A 103 -10.68 -0.79 24.85
C SER A 103 -9.77 -1.73 24.05
N GLU A 104 -8.54 -1.95 24.53
CA GLU A 104 -7.60 -2.93 23.95
C GLU A 104 -8.17 -4.36 23.99
N ARG A 105 -8.96 -4.68 25.03
CA ARG A 105 -9.66 -5.94 25.16
C ARG A 105 -10.63 -6.16 23.99
N ASP A 106 -11.41 -5.15 23.63
CA ASP A 106 -12.39 -5.23 22.55
C ASP A 106 -11.74 -5.24 21.17
N ILE A 107 -10.63 -4.53 21.00
CA ILE A 107 -9.79 -4.60 19.80
C ILE A 107 -9.31 -6.04 19.58
N ASN A 108 -8.69 -6.65 20.60
CA ASN A 108 -8.18 -8.01 20.51
C ASN A 108 -9.30 -9.03 20.28
N ARG A 109 -10.44 -8.85 20.94
CA ARG A 109 -11.62 -9.70 20.76
C ARG A 109 -12.17 -9.61 19.33
N SER A 110 -12.23 -8.42 18.76
CA SER A 110 -12.65 -8.20 17.37
C SER A 110 -11.72 -8.91 16.38
N PHE A 111 -10.39 -8.87 16.60
CA PHE A 111 -9.44 -9.61 15.78
C PHE A 111 -9.66 -11.13 15.85
N SER A 112 -9.90 -11.67 17.04
CA SER A 112 -10.18 -13.10 17.21
C SER A 112 -11.44 -13.54 16.47
N MET A 113 -12.52 -12.75 16.55
CA MET A 113 -13.77 -13.04 15.83
C MET A 113 -13.61 -12.96 14.31
N LEU A 114 -12.91 -11.94 13.81
CA LEU A 114 -12.59 -11.81 12.38
C LEU A 114 -11.70 -12.96 11.89
N GLN A 115 -10.80 -13.46 12.74
CA GLN A 115 -9.96 -14.60 12.42
C GLN A 115 -10.74 -15.92 12.36
N ALA A 116 -11.70 -16.11 13.25
CA ALA A 116 -12.63 -17.26 13.22
C ALA A 116 -13.44 -17.25 11.92
N LEU A 117 -14.10 -16.14 11.59
CA LEU A 117 -14.80 -15.94 10.32
C LEU A 117 -13.91 -16.21 9.09
N ARG A 118 -12.64 -15.80 9.14
CA ARG A 118 -11.69 -16.04 8.03
C ARG A 118 -11.35 -17.51 7.85
N ARG A 119 -11.31 -18.29 8.93
CA ARG A 119 -10.91 -19.71 8.91
C ARG A 119 -12.09 -20.62 8.60
N GLU A 120 -13.23 -20.34 9.21
CA GLU A 120 -14.40 -21.20 9.18
C GLU A 120 -15.40 -20.78 8.10
N GLY A 121 -15.30 -19.55 7.58
CA GLY A 121 -16.22 -19.00 6.57
C GLY A 121 -17.58 -18.58 7.12
N ASP A 122 -17.98 -19.17 8.25
CA ASP A 122 -19.16 -18.84 9.04
C ASP A 122 -18.84 -18.93 10.55
N VAL A 123 -19.62 -18.22 11.37
CA VAL A 123 -19.55 -18.28 12.84
C VAL A 123 -20.97 -18.17 13.41
N ALA A 124 -21.14 -18.61 14.65
CA ALA A 124 -22.41 -18.54 15.36
C ALA A 124 -23.05 -17.14 15.33
N ALA A 125 -24.39 -17.08 15.32
CA ALA A 125 -25.14 -15.83 15.30
C ALA A 125 -24.77 -14.90 16.48
N SER A 126 -24.46 -15.48 17.65
CA SER A 126 -23.98 -14.73 18.81
C SER A 126 -22.63 -14.05 18.57
N THR A 127 -21.71 -14.70 17.86
CA THR A 127 -20.42 -14.11 17.45
C THR A 127 -20.60 -13.00 16.43
N ARG A 128 -21.53 -13.17 15.47
CA ARG A 128 -21.87 -12.13 14.49
C ARG A 128 -22.44 -10.89 15.17
N ALA A 129 -23.41 -11.05 16.06
CA ALA A 129 -24.01 -9.94 16.83
C ALA A 129 -22.97 -9.24 17.72
N GLN A 130 -22.08 -9.99 18.36
CA GLN A 130 -20.98 -9.41 19.13
C GLN A 130 -20.02 -8.59 18.25
N LEU A 131 -19.68 -9.08 17.07
CA LEU A 131 -18.81 -8.37 16.14
C LEU A 131 -19.46 -7.09 15.62
N GLU A 132 -20.77 -7.13 15.30
CA GLU A 132 -21.55 -5.95 14.93
C GLU A 132 -21.52 -4.88 16.03
N ASN A 133 -21.73 -5.28 17.28
CA ASN A 133 -21.70 -4.37 18.41
C ASN A 133 -20.31 -3.74 18.64
N LEU A 134 -19.23 -4.49 18.39
CA LEU A 134 -17.88 -3.99 18.63
C LEU A 134 -17.35 -3.09 17.52
N ILE A 135 -17.58 -3.45 16.25
CA ILE A 135 -16.96 -2.76 15.11
C ILE A 135 -17.96 -2.24 14.07
N GLY A 136 -19.26 -2.36 14.31
CA GLY A 136 -20.32 -1.84 13.44
C GLY A 136 -20.53 -2.60 12.13
N ILE A 137 -19.79 -3.70 11.89
CA ILE A 137 -19.88 -4.49 10.66
C ILE A 137 -19.87 -5.99 10.93
N VAL A 138 -20.61 -6.73 10.11
CA VAL A 138 -20.58 -8.19 10.05
C VAL A 138 -20.09 -8.62 8.66
N PRO A 139 -18.84 -9.10 8.54
CA PRO A 139 -18.36 -9.64 7.28
C PRO A 139 -19.19 -10.85 6.83
N ARG A 140 -19.51 -10.90 5.53
CA ARG A 140 -20.34 -11.98 4.97
C ARG A 140 -19.55 -13.25 4.63
N ASP A 141 -18.26 -13.08 4.39
CA ASP A 141 -17.36 -14.15 3.99
C ASP A 141 -15.92 -13.92 4.49
N ALA A 142 -15.06 -14.92 4.28
CA ALA A 142 -13.66 -14.88 4.70
C ALA A 142 -12.85 -13.73 4.04
N HIS A 143 -13.22 -13.31 2.83
CA HIS A 143 -12.54 -12.23 2.12
C HIS A 143 -12.91 -10.86 2.72
N GLU A 144 -14.18 -10.63 3.02
CA GLU A 144 -14.64 -9.46 3.76
C GLU A 144 -14.04 -9.42 5.16
N ALA A 145 -13.96 -10.56 5.87
CA ALA A 145 -13.36 -10.63 7.19
C ALA A 145 -11.87 -10.23 7.15
N ARG A 146 -11.14 -10.65 6.10
CA ARG A 146 -9.76 -10.22 5.87
C ARG A 146 -9.66 -8.71 5.60
N ARG A 147 -10.58 -8.14 4.82
CA ARG A 147 -10.59 -6.70 4.53
C ARG A 147 -10.91 -5.88 5.79
N ALA A 148 -11.89 -6.29 6.56
CA ALA A 148 -12.24 -5.71 7.85
C ALA A 148 -11.07 -5.77 8.85
N SER A 149 -10.41 -6.93 8.96
CA SER A 149 -9.23 -7.10 9.84
C SER A 149 -8.08 -6.17 9.45
N ASN A 150 -7.81 -6.02 8.14
CA ASN A 150 -6.78 -5.09 7.67
C ASN A 150 -7.14 -3.63 7.94
N ALA A 151 -8.41 -3.25 7.81
CA ALA A 151 -8.90 -1.91 8.12
C ALA A 151 -8.80 -1.61 9.62
N LEU A 152 -9.27 -2.51 10.49
CA LEU A 152 -9.14 -2.38 11.94
C LEU A 152 -7.68 -2.24 12.37
N LYS A 153 -6.77 -3.05 11.80
CA LYS A 153 -5.32 -2.95 12.05
C LYS A 153 -4.73 -1.60 11.69
N ARG A 154 -5.27 -0.93 10.66
CA ARG A 154 -4.84 0.43 10.30
C ARG A 154 -5.37 1.46 11.29
N LEU A 155 -6.65 1.39 11.63
CA LEU A 155 -7.26 2.29 12.63
C LEU A 155 -6.56 2.21 13.98
N VAL A 156 -6.23 1.00 14.44
CA VAL A 156 -5.43 0.78 15.67
C VAL A 156 -4.07 1.49 15.58
N ARG A 157 -3.36 1.34 14.46
CA ARG A 157 -2.05 1.99 14.25
C ARG A 157 -2.15 3.50 14.18
N GLU A 158 -3.23 4.03 13.59
CA GLU A 158 -3.50 5.46 13.54
C GLU A 158 -3.77 6.00 14.94
N ARG A 159 -4.62 5.35 15.74
CA ARG A 159 -4.85 5.71 17.14
C ARG A 159 -3.56 5.76 17.96
N TYR A 160 -2.75 4.70 17.92
CA TYR A 160 -1.46 4.68 18.64
C TYR A 160 -0.48 5.77 18.19
N ARG A 161 -0.56 6.22 16.94
CA ARG A 161 0.24 7.36 16.47
C ARG A 161 -0.29 8.67 17.03
N THR A 162 -1.60 8.85 17.10
CA THR A 162 -2.20 10.07 17.65
C THR A 162 -2.07 10.15 19.17
N GLU A 163 -2.06 9.03 19.89
CA GLU A 163 -1.94 9.01 21.37
C GLU A 163 -0.50 9.11 21.89
N ARG A 164 0.50 8.83 21.04
CA ARG A 164 1.93 8.91 21.41
C ARG A 164 2.58 10.25 21.10
N TYR A 165 1.86 11.16 20.44
CA TYR A 165 2.28 12.53 20.12
C TYR A 165 1.30 13.51 20.75
#